data_AF-A0A7C3PY78-F1
#
_entry.id   AF-A0A7C3PY78-F1
#
_cell.length_a   1.000
_cell.length_b   1.000
_cell.length_c   1.000
_cell.angle_alpha   90.00
_cell.angle_beta   90.00
_cell.angle_gamma   90.00
#
_symmetry.space_group_name_H-M   'P 1'
#
loop_
_entity.id
_entity.type
_entity.pdbx_description
1 polymer ?
#
loop_
_entity_poly.entity_id
_entity_poly.type
_entity_poly.pdbx_seq_one_letter_code
_entity_poly.pdbx_strand_id
1 'polypeptide(L)'
;MQIRAKNLWAATALLAIPGAALAAESGLMGIKLYDTGVNVAKKFGSPTDIEAITFEGQQAGGGGGGGGGGTGGGGGFSGGGGAGGQTAEARLPGQFIVPPLGMNQMGGIVPPGMGPDGRSSGSGGGGGASGGGTTGNITTQYVRWIYRRGAGSSINFVLNKFNKVVQIEIIGISNSAARTAKGVTLGTSMATVIQQYGDPDGYDIGTDYFMVRFLRSHNVAFRFARENANTPYRCTGIVVSGGQA
;
A
#
# COMPACT_ATOMS: atom_id res chain seq x y z
N MET A 1 13.09 74.72 14.24
CA MET A 1 14.21 73.79 14.00
C MET A 1 13.62 72.39 13.89
N GLN A 2 13.46 71.89 12.66
CA GLN A 2 12.58 70.76 12.32
C GLN A 2 13.44 69.56 11.90
N ILE A 3 13.47 68.51 12.71
CA ILE A 3 14.22 67.27 12.41
C ILE A 3 13.25 66.28 11.76
N ARG A 4 13.36 66.11 10.44
CA ARG A 4 12.62 65.09 9.66
C ARG A 4 13.29 63.72 9.86
N ALA A 5 12.60 62.79 10.51
CA ALA A 5 12.94 61.37 10.50
C ALA A 5 12.56 60.76 9.14
N LYS A 6 13.53 60.16 8.45
CA LYS A 6 13.31 59.43 7.19
C LYS A 6 13.03 57.96 7.52
N ASN A 7 11.81 57.52 7.21
CA ASN A 7 11.42 56.11 7.24
C ASN A 7 12.16 55.34 6.15
N LEU A 8 13.05 54.41 6.53
CA LEU A 8 13.54 53.36 5.65
C LEU A 8 12.72 52.08 5.91
N TRP A 9 11.75 51.82 5.04
CA TRP A 9 11.18 50.48 4.90
C TRP A 9 12.08 49.66 3.99
N ALA A 10 12.82 48.72 4.58
CA ALA A 10 13.52 47.69 3.82
C ALA A 10 12.48 46.68 3.34
N ALA A 11 12.14 46.72 2.04
CA ALA A 11 11.38 45.68 1.39
C ALA A 11 12.29 44.46 1.21
N THR A 12 12.16 43.46 2.09
CA THR A 12 12.75 42.14 1.87
C THR A 12 12.00 41.46 0.73
N ALA A 13 12.59 41.46 -0.47
CA ALA A 13 12.11 40.67 -1.57
C ALA A 13 12.23 39.17 -1.22
N LEU A 14 11.09 38.51 -1.02
CA LEU A 14 11.01 37.06 -0.87
C LEU A 14 11.28 36.45 -2.25
N LEU A 15 12.49 35.92 -2.47
CA LEU A 15 12.80 35.13 -3.64
C LEU A 15 11.93 33.86 -3.60
N ALA A 16 10.91 33.79 -4.45
CA ALA A 16 10.19 32.56 -4.71
C ALA A 16 11.13 31.61 -5.47
N ILE A 17 11.72 30.65 -4.76
CA ILE A 17 12.47 29.57 -5.38
C ILE A 17 11.44 28.69 -6.09
N PRO A 18 11.49 28.53 -7.43
CA PRO A 18 10.61 27.61 -8.13
C PRO A 18 10.82 26.21 -7.55
N GLY A 19 9.75 25.65 -6.99
CA GLY A 19 9.77 24.32 -6.39
C GLY A 19 10.15 23.30 -7.44
N ALA A 20 11.37 22.76 -7.36
CA ALA A 20 11.72 21.54 -8.07
C ALA A 20 10.64 20.51 -7.74
N ALA A 21 9.98 19.95 -8.77
CA ALA A 21 9.04 18.85 -8.58
C ALA A 21 9.77 17.77 -7.77
N LEU A 22 9.40 17.63 -6.50
CA LEU A 22 10.10 16.73 -5.58
C LEU A 22 9.89 15.32 -6.09
N ALA A 23 10.98 14.68 -6.51
CA ALA A 23 10.97 13.35 -7.08
C ALA A 23 10.33 12.34 -6.12
N ALA A 24 9.64 11.35 -6.67
CA ALA A 24 9.09 10.26 -5.89
C ALA A 24 10.19 9.52 -5.12
N GLU A 25 9.87 9.01 -3.93
CA GLU A 25 10.81 8.22 -3.14
C GLU A 25 11.19 6.97 -3.93
N SER A 26 12.48 6.80 -4.18
CA SER A 26 13.01 5.72 -5.02
C SER A 26 13.79 4.68 -4.23
N GLY A 27 13.93 4.87 -2.91
CA GLY A 27 14.72 3.99 -2.06
C GLY A 27 14.73 4.42 -0.61
N LEU A 28 15.25 3.54 0.25
CA LEU A 28 15.42 3.79 1.67
C LEU A 28 16.64 3.02 2.17
N MET A 29 17.35 3.55 3.17
CA MET A 29 18.57 2.93 3.72
C MET A 29 19.63 2.61 2.65
N GLY A 30 19.68 3.37 1.56
CA GLY A 30 20.58 3.15 0.43
C GLY A 30 20.36 1.83 -0.31
N ILE A 31 19.15 1.28 -0.29
CA ILE A 31 18.63 0.32 -1.27
C ILE A 31 17.57 1.06 -2.08
N LYS A 32 17.59 0.89 -3.41
CA LYS A 32 16.61 1.48 -4.32
C LYS A 32 15.54 0.46 -4.69
N LEU A 33 14.38 0.97 -5.08
CA LEU A 33 13.41 0.19 -5.83
C LEU A 33 14.09 -0.38 -7.09
N TYR A 34 13.75 -1.63 -7.39
CA TYR A 34 14.30 -2.46 -8.46
C TYR A 34 15.80 -2.85 -8.33
N ASP A 35 16.42 -2.58 -7.18
CA ASP A 35 17.67 -3.24 -6.82
C ASP A 35 17.48 -4.76 -6.75
N THR A 36 18.57 -5.51 -6.94
CA THR A 36 18.53 -6.97 -6.81
C THR A 36 18.53 -7.40 -5.36
N GLY A 37 17.97 -8.57 -5.06
CA GLY A 37 18.13 -9.21 -3.75
C GLY A 37 19.61 -9.47 -3.40
N VAL A 38 20.48 -9.62 -4.40
CA VAL A 38 21.94 -9.71 -4.19
C VAL A 38 22.49 -8.42 -3.57
N ASN A 39 22.05 -7.24 -4.02
CA ASN A 39 22.46 -5.96 -3.42
C ASN A 39 21.97 -5.83 -1.97
N VAL A 40 20.76 -6.31 -1.69
CA VAL A 40 20.21 -6.37 -0.32
C VAL A 40 21.06 -7.29 0.55
N ALA A 41 21.32 -8.52 0.11
CA ALA A 41 22.13 -9.50 0.84
C ALA A 41 23.56 -9.01 1.07
N LYS A 42 24.18 -8.36 0.09
CA LYS A 42 25.53 -7.77 0.23
C LYS A 42 25.56 -6.71 1.33
N LYS A 43 24.48 -5.94 1.50
CA LYS A 43 24.42 -4.84 2.47
C LYS A 43 24.00 -5.28 3.85
N PHE A 44 23.04 -6.19 3.95
CA PHE A 44 22.39 -6.56 5.22
C PHE A 44 22.69 -7.98 5.69
N GLY A 45 23.37 -8.79 4.88
CA GLY A 45 23.59 -10.21 5.13
C GLY A 45 22.37 -11.07 4.81
N SER A 46 22.31 -12.26 5.42
CA SER A 46 21.16 -13.16 5.31
C SER A 46 19.95 -12.59 6.07
N PRO A 47 18.74 -12.67 5.51
CA PRO A 47 17.53 -12.30 6.25
C PRO A 47 17.33 -13.20 7.46
N THR A 48 16.67 -12.67 8.49
CA THR A 48 16.24 -13.43 9.67
C THR A 48 15.12 -14.39 9.30
N ASP A 49 14.14 -13.90 8.52
CA ASP A 49 12.99 -14.68 8.05
C ASP A 49 12.74 -14.42 6.56
N ILE A 50 12.21 -15.42 5.87
CA ILE A 50 11.73 -15.31 4.49
C ILE A 50 10.28 -15.78 4.46
N GLU A 51 9.40 -14.94 3.93
CA GLU A 51 7.97 -15.25 3.83
C GLU A 51 7.52 -15.16 2.38
N ALA A 52 6.75 -16.14 1.92
CA ALA A 52 6.03 -16.02 0.66
C ALA A 52 4.85 -15.06 0.84
N ILE A 53 4.74 -14.07 -0.04
CA ILE A 53 3.57 -13.20 -0.11
C ILE A 53 2.75 -13.63 -1.31
N THR A 54 1.59 -14.20 -1.02
CA THR A 54 0.51 -14.33 -1.98
C THR A 54 -0.34 -13.07 -1.86
N PHE A 55 -0.32 -12.22 -2.88
CA PHE A 55 -1.37 -11.24 -3.03
C PHE A 55 -2.59 -12.02 -3.47
N GLU A 56 -3.44 -12.37 -2.53
CA GLU A 56 -4.84 -12.63 -2.84
C GLU A 56 -5.35 -11.31 -3.42
N GLY A 57 -5.27 -11.19 -4.74
CA GLY A 57 -6.13 -10.28 -5.43
C GLY A 57 -7.52 -10.61 -4.89
N GLN A 58 -8.22 -9.61 -4.35
CA GLN A 58 -9.65 -9.59 -4.50
C GLN A 58 -9.88 -9.73 -6.00
N GLN A 59 -9.97 -10.97 -6.45
CA GLN A 59 -10.62 -11.33 -7.67
C GLN A 59 -12.03 -10.80 -7.42
N ALA A 60 -12.32 -9.64 -8.01
CA ALA A 60 -13.66 -9.13 -8.09
C ALA A 60 -14.51 -10.32 -8.48
N GLY A 61 -15.37 -10.76 -7.56
CA GLY A 61 -16.22 -11.90 -7.79
C GLY A 61 -17.01 -11.60 -9.05
N GLY A 62 -16.60 -12.21 -10.15
CA GLY A 62 -17.45 -12.41 -11.31
C GLY A 62 -18.55 -13.33 -10.84
N GLY A 63 -19.55 -12.77 -10.17
CA GLY A 63 -20.81 -13.43 -9.88
C GLY A 63 -21.43 -13.76 -11.22
N GLY A 64 -21.11 -14.96 -11.72
CA GLY A 64 -21.77 -15.54 -12.87
C GLY A 64 -23.26 -15.60 -12.56
N GLY A 65 -24.03 -14.73 -13.22
CA GLY A 65 -25.47 -14.84 -13.29
C GLY A 65 -25.83 -16.14 -14.01
N GLY A 66 -26.16 -17.17 -13.23
CA GLY A 66 -26.82 -18.37 -13.70
C GLY A 66 -28.30 -18.27 -13.36
N GLY A 67 -29.10 -17.80 -14.31
CA GLY A 67 -30.55 -17.91 -14.25
C GLY A 67 -30.99 -19.35 -14.49
N GLY A 68 -31.96 -19.81 -13.70
CA GLY A 68 -32.64 -21.09 -13.88
C GLY A 68 -33.95 -21.07 -13.11
N GLY A 69 -35.05 -20.77 -13.82
CA GLY A 69 -36.40 -20.75 -13.27
C GLY A 69 -36.88 -22.14 -12.87
N GLY A 70 -37.54 -22.20 -11.72
CA GLY A 70 -38.31 -23.34 -11.26
C GLY A 70 -39.59 -22.83 -10.62
N THR A 71 -40.69 -22.92 -11.35
CA THR A 71 -42.06 -22.70 -10.87
C THR A 71 -42.44 -23.83 -9.92
N GLY A 72 -42.82 -23.51 -8.68
CA GLY A 72 -43.32 -24.51 -7.73
C GLY A 72 -43.67 -23.88 -6.40
N GLY A 73 -44.95 -23.88 -6.03
CA GLY A 73 -45.51 -23.13 -4.91
C GLY A 73 -45.21 -23.70 -3.52
N GLY A 74 -45.64 -22.96 -2.50
CA GLY A 74 -45.64 -23.41 -1.10
C GLY A 74 -45.08 -22.35 -0.18
N GLY A 75 -45.93 -21.81 0.69
CA GLY A 75 -45.59 -20.71 1.60
C GLY A 75 -44.71 -21.12 2.78
N GLY A 76 -44.30 -20.11 3.56
CA GLY A 76 -43.92 -20.28 4.95
C GLY A 76 -42.57 -19.69 5.35
N PHE A 77 -42.67 -18.78 6.32
CA PHE A 77 -41.71 -18.48 7.39
C PHE A 77 -40.54 -17.52 7.13
N SER A 78 -40.68 -16.38 7.80
CA SER A 78 -39.68 -15.42 8.25
C SER A 78 -38.75 -16.00 9.33
N GLY A 79 -37.46 -15.65 9.31
CA GLY A 79 -36.66 -15.54 10.54
C GLY A 79 -35.15 -15.85 10.44
N GLY A 80 -34.32 -14.85 10.79
CA GLY A 80 -32.95 -14.96 11.34
C GLY A 80 -31.85 -15.41 10.38
N GLY A 81 -30.88 -14.57 9.98
CA GLY A 81 -29.74 -14.15 10.80
C GLY A 81 -28.80 -15.35 11.02
N GLY A 82 -27.68 -15.54 10.33
CA GLY A 82 -26.64 -14.58 9.97
C GLY A 82 -25.42 -14.83 10.87
N ALA A 83 -24.54 -15.78 10.52
CA ALA A 83 -23.20 -15.93 11.11
C ALA A 83 -22.34 -16.89 10.28
N GLY A 84 -21.81 -16.41 9.15
CA GLY A 84 -20.72 -17.09 8.44
C GLY A 84 -19.39 -16.73 9.09
N GLY A 85 -18.86 -17.66 9.89
CA GLY A 85 -17.58 -17.51 10.56
C GLY A 85 -16.42 -17.45 9.57
N GLN A 86 -15.78 -16.29 9.48
CA GLN A 86 -14.42 -16.21 8.96
C GLN A 86 -13.48 -16.71 10.04
N THR A 87 -12.82 -17.83 9.77
CA THR A 87 -11.71 -18.35 10.55
C THR A 87 -10.60 -17.30 10.57
N ALA A 88 -10.39 -16.70 11.74
CA ALA A 88 -9.25 -15.85 12.03
C ALA A 88 -7.99 -16.74 12.08
N GLU A 89 -7.28 -16.86 10.96
CA GLU A 89 -5.88 -17.25 11.00
C GLU A 89 -5.08 -16.11 11.63
N ALA A 90 -4.23 -16.48 12.58
CA ALA A 90 -3.44 -15.58 13.40
C ALA A 90 -2.50 -14.71 12.55
N ARG A 91 -2.96 -13.52 12.16
CA ARG A 91 -2.07 -12.43 11.73
C ARG A 91 -1.30 -11.93 12.94
N LEU A 92 0.02 -12.09 12.91
CA LEU A 92 0.92 -11.47 13.89
C LEU A 92 0.74 -9.93 13.86
N PRO A 93 0.75 -9.25 15.01
CA PRO A 93 0.66 -7.80 15.05
C PRO A 93 1.89 -7.18 14.36
N GLY A 94 1.67 -6.45 13.26
CA GLY A 94 2.69 -5.61 12.62
C GLY A 94 3.11 -5.98 11.19
N GLN A 95 2.51 -7.00 10.58
CA GLN A 95 2.81 -7.39 9.20
C GLN A 95 1.91 -6.64 8.22
N PHE A 96 2.38 -5.49 7.71
CA PHE A 96 1.66 -4.75 6.69
C PHE A 96 2.22 -5.07 5.31
N ILE A 97 1.36 -5.61 4.47
CA ILE A 97 1.61 -5.76 3.05
C ILE A 97 0.84 -4.62 2.38
N VAL A 98 1.52 -3.55 1.93
CA VAL A 98 0.92 -2.70 0.91
C VAL A 98 0.82 -3.62 -0.31
N PRO A 99 -0.37 -3.94 -0.85
CA PRO A 99 -0.42 -4.58 -2.15
C PRO A 99 0.38 -3.70 -3.13
N PRO A 100 1.38 -4.24 -3.87
CA PRO A 100 1.97 -3.51 -4.97
C PRO A 100 0.80 -3.11 -5.84
N LEU A 101 0.61 -1.80 -5.99
CA LEU A 101 -0.62 -1.20 -6.49
C LEU A 101 -1.16 -2.01 -7.67
N GLY A 102 -2.20 -2.80 -7.38
CA GLY A 102 -2.96 -3.47 -8.41
C GLY A 102 -3.72 -2.39 -9.17
N MET A 103 -3.69 -2.50 -10.49
CA MET A 103 -4.32 -1.63 -11.49
C MET A 103 -5.83 -1.36 -11.25
N ASN A 104 -6.45 -2.02 -10.27
CA ASN A 104 -7.88 -2.02 -9.99
C ASN A 104 -8.30 -1.19 -8.76
N GLN A 105 -7.41 -0.47 -8.07
CA GLN A 105 -7.81 0.46 -7.00
C GLN A 105 -8.07 1.90 -7.50
N MET A 106 -8.08 2.13 -8.82
CA MET A 106 -8.55 3.39 -9.41
C MET A 106 -9.88 3.16 -10.15
N GLY A 107 -10.94 3.76 -9.63
CA GLY A 107 -12.14 4.09 -10.40
C GLY A 107 -13.23 3.01 -10.42
N GLY A 108 -14.23 3.18 -9.58
CA GLY A 108 -15.45 2.37 -9.62
C GLY A 108 -16.63 3.03 -8.92
N ILE A 109 -16.81 4.34 -9.08
CA ILE A 109 -18.15 4.93 -8.89
C ILE A 109 -18.95 4.47 -10.11
N VAL A 110 -19.68 3.36 -9.98
CA VAL A 110 -20.66 2.92 -10.96
C VAL A 110 -21.92 3.77 -10.74
N PRO A 111 -22.36 4.58 -11.71
CA PRO A 111 -23.65 5.25 -11.60
C PRO A 111 -24.77 4.20 -11.53
N PRO A 112 -25.80 4.40 -10.69
CA PRO A 112 -26.96 3.53 -10.69
C PRO A 112 -27.81 3.79 -11.94
N GLY A 113 -28.00 2.76 -12.76
CA GLY A 113 -29.04 2.74 -13.77
C GLY A 113 -28.55 2.52 -15.20
N MET A 114 -28.37 1.25 -15.57
CA MET A 114 -28.56 0.78 -16.95
C MET A 114 -28.82 -0.72 -16.91
N GLY A 115 -30.06 -1.11 -17.18
CA GLY A 115 -30.50 -2.50 -17.20
C GLY A 115 -29.96 -3.27 -18.41
N PRO A 116 -30.00 -4.61 -18.39
CA PRO A 116 -29.53 -5.43 -19.50
C PRO A 116 -30.68 -5.68 -20.50
N ASP A 117 -30.61 -5.02 -21.66
CA ASP A 117 -31.35 -5.44 -22.84
C ASP A 117 -30.63 -6.62 -23.49
N GLY A 118 -31.32 -7.76 -23.50
CA GLY A 118 -30.82 -9.01 -24.04
C GLY A 118 -30.72 -9.02 -25.56
N ARG A 119 -29.75 -9.79 -26.07
CA ARG A 119 -29.83 -10.42 -27.40
C ARG A 119 -29.25 -11.82 -27.36
N SER A 120 -30.14 -12.75 -27.67
CA SER A 120 -29.91 -14.15 -28.03
C SER A 120 -29.23 -14.26 -29.42
N SER A 121 -28.33 -15.22 -29.62
CA SER A 121 -28.43 -16.30 -30.65
C SER A 121 -27.07 -16.94 -31.00
N GLY A 122 -27.11 -18.23 -31.36
CA GLY A 122 -26.06 -18.98 -32.09
C GLY A 122 -25.29 -19.99 -31.22
N SER A 123 -25.66 -21.27 -31.16
CA SER A 123 -25.51 -22.35 -32.16
C SER A 123 -24.06 -22.70 -32.51
N GLY A 124 -23.66 -23.93 -32.20
CA GLY A 124 -22.77 -24.72 -33.06
C GLY A 124 -21.49 -25.29 -32.44
N GLY A 125 -21.54 -26.56 -32.03
CA GLY A 125 -20.66 -27.60 -32.56
C GLY A 125 -19.24 -27.77 -32.00
N GLY A 126 -18.84 -29.05 -31.88
CA GLY A 126 -17.44 -29.46 -32.04
C GLY A 126 -16.79 -30.03 -30.79
N GLY A 127 -16.75 -31.36 -30.72
CA GLY A 127 -15.91 -32.09 -29.76
C GLY A 127 -14.41 -31.90 -30.05
N GLY A 128 -13.62 -32.05 -29.00
CA GLY A 128 -12.17 -32.12 -29.07
C GLY A 128 -11.60 -32.53 -27.72
N ALA A 129 -11.08 -33.75 -27.63
CA ALA A 129 -10.25 -34.18 -26.52
C ALA A 129 -8.97 -33.33 -26.51
N SER A 130 -8.66 -32.71 -25.37
CA SER A 130 -7.37 -32.06 -25.14
C SER A 130 -7.00 -32.23 -23.68
N GLY A 131 -6.03 -33.11 -23.42
CA GLY A 131 -5.21 -33.02 -22.22
C GLY A 131 -4.54 -31.65 -22.22
N GLY A 132 -4.89 -30.82 -21.26
CA GLY A 132 -4.29 -29.51 -21.05
C GLY A 132 -3.90 -29.44 -19.60
N GLY A 133 -2.60 -29.57 -19.33
CA GLY A 133 -2.05 -29.38 -18.00
C GLY A 133 -2.59 -28.08 -17.41
N THR A 134 -2.89 -28.14 -16.11
CA THR A 134 -3.15 -26.98 -15.29
C THR A 134 -2.05 -25.96 -15.57
N THR A 135 -2.35 -24.99 -16.42
CA THR A 135 -1.54 -23.80 -16.59
C THR A 135 -1.75 -23.09 -15.27
N GLY A 136 -0.91 -23.45 -14.30
CA GLY A 136 -0.88 -22.81 -13.01
C GLY A 136 -0.79 -21.34 -13.29
N ASN A 137 -1.83 -20.61 -12.91
CA ASN A 137 -1.81 -19.16 -12.89
C ASN A 137 -0.42 -18.78 -12.37
N ILE A 138 0.32 -18.01 -13.17
CA ILE A 138 1.60 -17.44 -12.73
C ILE A 138 1.19 -16.40 -11.70
N THR A 139 0.79 -16.86 -10.51
CA THR A 139 0.60 -16.03 -9.34
C THR A 139 1.92 -15.32 -9.19
N THR A 140 1.94 -13.99 -9.34
CA THR A 140 3.15 -13.22 -9.20
C THR A 140 3.67 -13.50 -7.80
N GLN A 141 4.68 -14.35 -7.71
CA GLN A 141 5.27 -14.74 -6.45
C GLN A 141 6.11 -13.57 -5.98
N TYR A 142 5.79 -13.10 -4.79
CA TYR A 142 6.62 -12.17 -4.07
C TYR A 142 7.15 -12.86 -2.83
N VAL A 143 8.36 -12.49 -2.44
CA VAL A 143 8.97 -12.95 -1.20
C VAL A 143 9.34 -11.75 -0.36
N ARG A 144 9.06 -11.82 0.94
CA ARG A 144 9.50 -10.82 1.91
C ARG A 144 10.75 -11.34 2.59
N TRP A 145 11.81 -10.55 2.55
CA TRP A 145 12.99 -10.75 3.38
C TRP A 145 12.89 -9.85 4.60
N ILE A 146 12.90 -10.43 5.79
CA ILE A 146 12.78 -9.71 7.06
C ILE A 146 14.12 -9.73 7.78
N TYR A 147 14.62 -8.55 8.11
CA TYR A 147 15.80 -8.35 8.94
C TYR A 147 15.37 -7.78 10.29
N ARG A 148 15.25 -8.63 11.31
CA ARG A 148 14.89 -8.18 12.67
C ARG A 148 16.05 -7.43 13.30
N ARG A 149 15.76 -6.29 13.91
CA ARG A 149 16.67 -5.49 14.73
C ARG A 149 15.98 -5.39 16.09
N GLY A 150 16.68 -5.66 17.19
CA GLY A 150 16.06 -5.78 18.53
C GLY A 150 15.07 -4.67 18.91
N ALA A 151 14.29 -4.87 19.97
CA ALA A 151 13.22 -3.96 20.40
C ALA A 151 12.10 -3.76 19.34
N GLY A 152 11.72 -4.83 18.63
CA GLY A 152 10.57 -4.82 17.72
C GLY A 152 10.79 -4.03 16.43
N SER A 153 12.03 -3.67 16.09
CA SER A 153 12.35 -3.00 14.83
C SER A 153 12.63 -4.01 13.73
N SER A 154 12.28 -3.68 12.49
CA SER A 154 12.60 -4.54 11.34
C SER A 154 12.82 -3.74 10.07
N ILE A 155 13.61 -4.32 9.17
CA ILE A 155 13.77 -3.85 7.80
C ILE A 155 13.27 -4.98 6.91
N ASN A 156 12.28 -4.69 6.09
CA ASN A 156 11.59 -5.65 5.27
C ASN A 156 11.79 -5.25 3.80
N PHE A 157 12.17 -6.20 2.96
CA PHE A 157 12.25 -6.02 1.52
C PHE A 157 11.27 -6.98 0.86
N VAL A 158 10.38 -6.48 0.01
CA VAL A 158 9.55 -7.34 -0.84
C VAL A 158 10.22 -7.44 -2.18
N LEU A 159 10.50 -8.66 -2.61
CA LEU A 159 11.11 -8.96 -3.90
C LEU A 159 10.08 -9.65 -4.79
N ASN A 160 10.12 -9.33 -6.09
CA ASN A 160 9.33 -10.04 -7.09
C ASN A 160 10.05 -11.32 -7.59
N LYS A 161 9.39 -12.07 -8.48
CA LYS A 161 9.95 -13.28 -9.11
C LYS A 161 11.29 -13.09 -9.85
N PHE A 162 11.65 -11.86 -10.20
CA PHE A 162 12.93 -11.53 -10.83
C PHE A 162 14.00 -11.12 -9.81
N ASN A 163 13.77 -11.39 -8.53
CA ASN A 163 14.63 -11.02 -7.42
C ASN A 163 14.89 -9.50 -7.38
N LYS A 164 13.90 -8.69 -7.75
CA LYS A 164 13.96 -7.22 -7.69
C LYS A 164 13.13 -6.68 -6.55
N VAL A 165 13.68 -5.74 -5.79
CA VAL A 165 12.99 -5.05 -4.69
C VAL A 165 11.85 -4.21 -5.25
N VAL A 166 10.62 -4.48 -4.84
CA VAL A 166 9.43 -3.70 -5.24
C VAL A 166 8.86 -2.88 -4.09
N GLN A 167 9.22 -3.22 -2.86
CA GLN A 167 8.86 -2.47 -1.67
C GLN A 167 9.96 -2.58 -0.62
N ILE A 168 10.19 -1.49 0.08
CA ILE A 168 11.06 -1.39 1.24
C ILE A 168 10.19 -0.90 2.39
N GLU A 169 10.16 -1.63 3.49
CA GLU A 169 9.43 -1.25 4.69
C GLU A 169 10.40 -1.26 5.87
N ILE A 170 10.34 -0.19 6.68
CA ILE A 170 11.10 -0.11 7.93
C ILE A 170 10.10 0.16 9.03
N ILE A 171 10.17 -0.63 10.09
CA ILE A 171 9.35 -0.50 11.29
C ILE A 171 10.27 -0.36 12.50
N GLY A 172 9.90 0.52 13.43
CA GLY A 172 10.62 0.71 14.69
C GLY A 172 10.24 2.02 15.37
N ILE A 173 10.85 2.29 16.53
CA ILE A 173 10.58 3.52 17.29
C ILE A 173 11.55 4.64 16.87
N SER A 174 12.82 4.31 16.67
CA SER A 174 13.85 5.26 16.25
C SER A 174 14.89 4.59 15.36
N ASN A 175 15.21 5.24 14.24
CA ASN A 175 16.31 4.87 13.36
C ASN A 175 16.59 6.05 12.43
N SER A 176 17.67 6.80 12.69
CA SER A 176 18.02 7.99 11.90
C SER A 176 18.48 7.66 10.49
N ALA A 177 18.91 6.41 10.24
CA ALA A 177 19.30 5.97 8.90
C ALA A 177 18.07 5.75 8.00
N ALA A 178 16.89 5.48 8.59
CA ALA A 178 15.63 5.36 7.88
C ALA A 178 15.09 6.75 7.55
N ARG A 179 15.71 7.43 6.58
CA ARG A 179 15.42 8.80 6.17
C ARG A 179 14.96 8.85 4.71
N THR A 180 13.81 9.48 4.47
CA THR A 180 13.31 9.81 3.13
C THR A 180 14.06 10.98 2.50
N ALA A 181 13.95 11.20 1.19
CA ALA A 181 14.59 12.33 0.51
C ALA A 181 14.12 13.69 1.07
N LYS A 182 12.87 13.78 1.54
CA LYS A 182 12.33 14.98 2.21
C LYS A 182 12.73 15.13 3.68
N GLY A 183 13.46 14.16 4.24
CA GLY A 183 14.02 14.24 5.59
C GLY A 183 13.14 13.68 6.71
N VAL A 184 11.97 13.10 6.39
CA VAL A 184 11.19 12.32 7.38
C VAL A 184 11.96 11.06 7.78
N THR A 185 12.06 10.86 9.09
CA THR A 185 12.59 9.65 9.74
C THR A 185 11.57 9.02 10.69
N LEU A 186 11.88 7.86 11.26
CA LEU A 186 11.16 7.36 12.43
C LEU A 186 11.19 8.40 13.57
N GLY A 187 10.08 8.50 14.30
CA GLY A 187 9.83 9.54 15.30
C GLY A 187 9.29 10.86 14.76
N THR A 188 9.22 11.07 13.44
CA THR A 188 8.68 12.32 12.88
C THR A 188 7.20 12.49 13.22
N SER A 189 6.78 13.72 13.51
CA SER A 189 5.37 14.02 13.77
C SER A 189 4.53 13.96 12.49
N MET A 190 3.23 13.66 12.62
CA MET A 190 2.33 13.69 11.47
C MET A 190 2.25 15.08 10.82
N ALA A 191 2.25 16.14 11.63
CA ALA A 191 2.23 17.52 11.13
C ALA A 191 3.42 17.81 10.19
N THR A 192 4.61 17.35 10.57
CA THR A 192 5.83 17.48 9.74
C THR A 192 5.72 16.66 8.46
N VAL A 193 5.16 15.45 8.51
CA VAL A 193 4.94 14.63 7.29
C VAL A 193 3.99 15.34 6.32
N ILE A 194 2.86 15.85 6.81
CA ILE A 194 1.89 16.59 5.98
C ILE A 194 2.52 17.87 5.42
N GLN A 195 3.31 18.60 6.20
CA GLN A 195 4.02 19.79 5.72
C GLN A 195 5.01 19.47 4.57
N GLN A 196 5.66 18.31 4.60
CA GLN A 196 6.64 17.92 3.58
C GLN A 196 6.02 17.25 2.35
N TYR A 197 4.93 16.51 2.53
CA TYR A 197 4.33 15.69 1.47
C TYR A 197 2.99 16.21 0.94
N GLY A 198 2.37 17.19 1.61
CA GLY A 198 1.10 17.77 1.20
C GLY A 198 -0.09 16.88 1.55
N ASP A 199 -1.08 16.85 0.66
CA ASP A 199 -2.31 16.09 0.85
C ASP A 199 -2.07 14.59 0.60
N PRO A 200 -2.47 13.70 1.52
CA PRO A 200 -2.35 12.27 1.31
C PRO A 200 -3.39 11.73 0.33
N ASP A 201 -3.05 10.62 -0.31
CA ASP A 201 -3.94 9.87 -1.19
C ASP A 201 -5.02 9.12 -0.42
N GLY A 202 -4.73 8.78 0.83
CA GLY A 202 -5.68 8.11 1.70
C GLY A 202 -5.05 7.65 3.01
N TYR A 203 -5.93 7.19 3.89
CA TYR A 203 -5.57 6.65 5.19
C TYR A 203 -5.91 5.16 5.25
N ASP A 204 -5.23 4.46 6.14
CA ASP A 204 -5.59 3.11 6.58
C ASP A 204 -5.55 3.12 8.10
N ILE A 205 -6.61 2.66 8.76
CA ILE A 205 -6.77 2.76 10.21
C ILE A 205 -6.81 1.36 10.78
N GLY A 206 -5.76 1.00 11.51
CA GLY A 206 -5.72 -0.19 12.36
C GLY A 206 -6.09 0.16 13.80
N THR A 207 -6.14 -0.86 14.65
CA THR A 207 -6.47 -0.70 16.08
C THR A 207 -5.48 0.21 16.81
N ASP A 208 -4.17 -0.04 16.64
CA ASP A 208 -3.10 0.64 17.40
C ASP A 208 -2.26 1.60 16.57
N TYR A 209 -2.54 1.70 15.28
CA TYR A 209 -1.80 2.51 14.34
C TYR A 209 -2.72 3.01 13.24
N PHE A 210 -2.30 4.07 12.57
CA PHE A 210 -2.86 4.43 11.28
C PHE A 210 -1.73 4.67 10.29
N MET A 211 -2.02 4.53 9.00
CA MET A 211 -1.09 4.77 7.92
C MET A 211 -1.59 5.91 7.05
N VAL A 212 -0.66 6.75 6.60
CA VAL A 212 -0.91 7.87 5.70
C VAL A 212 -0.17 7.59 4.39
N ARG A 213 -0.89 7.57 3.26
CA ARG A 213 -0.36 7.17 1.95
C ARG A 213 -0.13 8.38 1.05
N PHE A 214 1.03 8.41 0.39
CA PHE A 214 1.42 9.35 -0.65
C PHE A 214 1.96 8.58 -1.86
N LEU A 215 1.24 7.54 -2.26
CA LEU A 215 1.66 6.59 -3.26
C LEU A 215 1.58 7.14 -4.70
N ARG A 216 0.60 8.00 -5.02
CA ARG A 216 0.42 8.52 -6.39
C ARG A 216 1.54 9.47 -6.80
N SER A 217 1.96 10.35 -5.89
CA SER A 217 2.93 11.40 -6.19
C SER A 217 4.33 11.10 -5.66
N HIS A 218 4.42 10.30 -4.59
CA HIS A 218 5.66 10.18 -3.83
C HIS A 218 6.10 8.74 -3.55
N ASN A 219 5.35 7.72 -3.97
CA ASN A 219 5.70 6.30 -3.77
C ASN A 219 6.02 5.93 -2.31
N VAL A 220 5.42 6.63 -1.33
CA VAL A 220 5.71 6.43 0.10
C VAL A 220 4.44 6.41 0.95
N ALA A 221 4.48 5.63 2.02
CA ALA A 221 3.49 5.64 3.08
C ALA A 221 4.18 5.68 4.45
N PHE A 222 3.51 6.30 5.42
CA PHE A 222 4.01 6.46 6.79
C PHE A 222 3.05 5.83 7.77
N ARG A 223 3.54 4.91 8.59
CA ARG A 223 2.80 4.33 9.70
C ARG A 223 3.03 5.17 10.94
N PHE A 224 1.95 5.53 11.61
CA PHE A 224 1.95 6.24 12.88
C PHE A 224 1.38 5.36 13.96
N ALA A 225 2.12 5.21 15.06
CA ALA A 225 1.64 4.56 16.27
C ALA A 225 1.99 5.43 17.47
N ARG A 226 1.31 5.18 18.60
CA ARG A 226 1.73 5.73 19.89
C ARG A 226 2.67 4.73 20.54
N GLU A 227 3.68 5.24 21.23
CA GLU A 227 4.52 4.39 22.09
C GLU A 227 3.74 3.98 23.35
N ASN A 228 2.88 4.87 23.87
CA ASN A 228 2.03 4.67 25.03
C ASN A 228 0.70 5.42 24.82
N ALA A 229 -0.35 5.08 25.59
CA ALA A 229 -1.67 5.71 25.44
C ALA A 229 -1.64 7.25 25.50
N ASN A 230 -0.70 7.81 26.29
CA ASN A 230 -0.57 9.24 26.57
C ASN A 230 0.46 9.96 25.68
N THR A 231 1.15 9.26 24.78
CA THR A 231 2.11 9.90 23.87
C THR A 231 1.44 10.26 22.54
N PRO A 232 1.87 11.37 21.91
CA PRO A 232 1.39 11.70 20.58
C PRO A 232 1.79 10.61 19.59
N TYR A 233 1.00 10.45 18.53
CA TYR A 233 1.38 9.60 17.40
C TYR A 233 2.69 10.08 16.77
N ARG A 234 3.55 9.13 16.46
CA ARG A 234 4.87 9.33 15.85
C ARG A 234 5.03 8.35 14.70
N CYS A 235 5.81 8.74 13.69
CA CYS A 235 6.13 7.87 12.56
C CYS A 235 6.91 6.65 13.08
N THR A 236 6.29 5.48 13.10
CA THR A 236 6.91 4.20 13.53
C THR A 236 7.16 3.26 12.37
N GLY A 237 6.74 3.64 11.15
CA GLY A 237 7.18 2.95 9.96
C GLY A 237 7.17 3.81 8.71
N ILE A 238 8.08 3.48 7.80
CA ILE A 238 8.19 4.12 6.48
C ILE A 238 8.15 2.99 5.46
N VAL A 239 7.27 3.12 4.49
CA VAL A 239 7.14 2.17 3.37
C VAL A 239 7.37 2.92 2.07
N VAL A 240 8.38 2.51 1.31
CA VAL A 240 8.62 3.00 -0.05
C VAL A 240 8.29 1.86 -1.01
N SER A 241 7.39 2.11 -1.95
CA SER A 241 6.89 1.09 -2.87
C SER A 241 6.88 1.60 -4.30
N GLY A 242 7.43 0.81 -5.22
CA GLY A 242 7.30 1.11 -6.64
C GLY A 242 5.88 0.82 -7.08
N GLY A 243 5.09 1.86 -7.34
CA GLY A 243 3.92 1.73 -8.22
C GLY A 243 4.37 1.17 -9.58
N GLN A 244 3.50 0.44 -10.27
CA GLN A 244 3.80 -0.02 -11.64
C GLN A 244 4.20 1.18 -12.51
N ALA A 245 5.34 1.08 -13.20
CA ALA A 245 5.69 1.96 -14.31
C ALA A 245 4.93 1.55 -15.56
#